data_AF-A0A9P9GZ63-F1
#
_entry.id   AF-A0A9P9GZ63-F1
#
_cell.length_a   1.000
_cell.length_b   1.000
_cell.length_c   1.000
_cell.angle_alpha   90.00
_cell.angle_beta   90.00
_cell.angle_gamma   90.00
#
_symmetry.space_group_name_H-M   'P 1'
#
loop_
_entity.id
_entity.type
_entity.pdbx_description
1 polymer ?
#
loop_
_entity_poly.entity_id
_entity_poly.type
_entity_poly.pdbx_seq_one_letter_code
_entity_poly.pdbx_strand_id
1 'polypeptide(L)'
;MLRFLTLFPETLTLRFFSLLTFALYASTIPLAASQTRPSYHITPEKKWMNDPQRPFFLGDEWHLYYLYNSNWDASNPGAGGTEWYHITSTDMVSWTRRGVAIEKYKPNPPSGKILGDIETGSAVVDTENTAGFGKNTVVARAAVRSD
;
A
#
# COMPACT_ATOMS: atom_id res chain seq x y z
N MET A 1 -66.56 0.94 -38.09
CA MET A 1 -66.65 1.25 -36.65
C MET A 1 -65.73 0.30 -35.90
N LEU A 2 -64.56 0.76 -35.44
CA LEU A 2 -63.91 0.21 -34.24
C LEU A 2 -62.78 1.16 -33.80
N ARG A 3 -62.97 1.79 -32.63
CA ARG A 3 -61.91 2.41 -31.83
C ARG A 3 -61.45 1.37 -30.83
N PHE A 4 -60.14 1.32 -30.54
CA PHE A 4 -59.65 0.85 -29.25
C PHE A 4 -58.43 1.68 -28.84
N LEU A 5 -58.64 2.56 -27.85
CA LEU A 5 -57.59 2.98 -26.92
C LEU A 5 -57.51 1.90 -25.84
N THR A 6 -56.31 1.49 -25.43
CA THR A 6 -56.09 0.87 -24.12
C THR A 6 -54.88 1.51 -23.45
N LEU A 7 -55.13 1.97 -22.23
CA LEU A 7 -54.22 2.58 -21.27
C LEU A 7 -53.35 1.50 -20.61
N PHE A 8 -52.08 1.82 -20.34
CA PHE A 8 -51.17 0.94 -19.60
C PHE A 8 -51.57 0.85 -18.10
N PRO A 9 -51.41 -0.31 -17.44
CA PRO A 9 -51.89 -0.53 -16.07
C PRO A 9 -50.93 0.00 -14.98
N GLU A 10 -51.48 0.53 -13.89
CA GLU A 10 -50.78 1.15 -12.74
C GLU A 10 -49.83 0.23 -11.96
N THR A 11 -49.90 -1.08 -12.15
CA THR A 11 -49.03 -2.06 -11.47
C THR A 11 -47.59 -2.00 -11.94
N LEU A 12 -47.33 -1.40 -13.11
CA LEU A 12 -46.00 -1.21 -13.65
C LEU A 12 -45.24 -0.09 -12.89
N THR A 13 -45.94 0.97 -12.50
CA THR A 13 -45.36 2.18 -11.89
C THR A 13 -44.74 1.91 -10.52
N LEU A 14 -45.35 1.04 -9.69
CA LEU A 14 -44.87 0.75 -8.33
C LEU A 14 -43.60 -0.14 -8.32
N ARG A 15 -43.42 -1.00 -9.32
CA ARG A 15 -42.23 -1.86 -9.44
C ARG A 15 -41.00 -1.10 -9.96
N PHE A 16 -41.20 -0.06 -10.78
CA PHE A 16 -40.12 0.80 -11.24
C PHE A 16 -39.52 1.65 -10.11
N PHE A 17 -40.35 2.17 -9.19
CA PHE A 17 -39.84 2.94 -8.05
C PHE A 17 -39.00 2.07 -7.09
N SER A 18 -39.41 0.83 -6.81
CA SER A 18 -38.70 -0.08 -5.90
C SER A 18 -37.35 -0.58 -6.44
N LEU A 19 -37.27 -0.83 -7.76
CA LEU A 19 -36.01 -1.19 -8.43
C LEU A 19 -35.04 0.00 -8.50
N LEU A 20 -35.55 1.22 -8.69
CA LEU A 20 -34.73 2.43 -8.72
C LEU A 20 -34.17 2.77 -7.33
N THR A 21 -34.96 2.64 -6.25
CA THR A 21 -34.43 2.78 -4.88
C THR A 21 -33.45 1.68 -4.53
N PHE A 22 -33.67 0.42 -4.94
CA PHE A 22 -32.70 -0.66 -4.70
C PHE A 22 -31.39 -0.45 -5.48
N ALA A 23 -31.45 0.04 -6.72
CA ALA A 23 -30.27 0.39 -7.51
C ALA A 23 -29.51 1.59 -6.93
N LEU A 24 -30.22 2.60 -6.43
CA LEU A 24 -29.63 3.75 -5.72
C LEU A 24 -29.01 3.33 -4.37
N TYR A 25 -29.64 2.41 -3.64
CA TYR A 25 -29.09 1.89 -2.38
C TYR A 25 -27.87 0.97 -2.60
N ALA A 26 -27.91 0.15 -3.65
CA ALA A 26 -26.80 -0.73 -4.02
C ALA A 26 -25.58 0.05 -4.55
N SER A 27 -25.77 1.25 -5.09
CA SER A 27 -24.68 2.11 -5.58
C SER A 27 -24.02 2.97 -4.49
N THR A 28 -24.65 3.15 -3.31
CA THR A 28 -24.04 3.90 -2.19
C THR A 28 -23.10 3.06 -1.32
N ILE A 29 -23.31 1.74 -1.22
CA ILE A 29 -22.47 0.84 -0.41
C ILE A 29 -21.02 0.71 -0.94
N PRO A 30 -20.74 0.55 -2.25
CA PRO A 30 -19.36 0.42 -2.71
C PRO A 30 -18.57 1.75 -2.67
N LEU A 31 -19.24 2.90 -2.57
CA LEU A 31 -18.56 4.21 -2.51
C LEU A 31 -17.95 4.47 -1.12
N ALA A 32 -18.62 4.07 -0.04
CA ALA A 32 -18.17 4.32 1.33
C ALA A 32 -16.87 3.58 1.69
N ALA A 33 -16.64 2.38 1.16
CA ALA A 33 -15.41 1.62 1.40
C ALA A 33 -14.18 2.23 0.68
N SER A 34 -14.39 2.95 -0.43
CA SER A 34 -13.36 3.67 -1.16
C SER A 34 -12.94 4.98 -0.47
N GLN A 35 -13.83 5.59 0.33
CA GLN A 35 -13.69 6.97 0.79
C GLN A 35 -12.76 7.17 2.00
N THR A 36 -12.23 6.10 2.60
CA THR A 36 -11.33 6.21 3.76
C THR A 36 -9.85 6.32 3.38
N ARG A 37 -9.50 6.11 2.10
CA ARG A 37 -8.11 6.18 1.66
C ARG A 37 -7.70 7.65 1.46
N PRO A 38 -6.67 8.15 2.17
CA PRO A 38 -6.18 9.52 1.97
C PRO A 38 -5.73 9.76 0.53
N SER A 39 -6.06 10.92 -0.02
CA SER A 39 -5.71 11.30 -1.40
C SER A 39 -4.30 11.90 -1.53
N TYR A 40 -3.71 12.41 -0.45
CA TYR A 40 -2.41 13.09 -0.43
C TYR A 40 -1.48 12.62 0.70
N HIS A 41 -1.75 11.45 1.29
CA HIS A 41 -0.83 10.79 2.22
C HIS A 41 -0.39 9.44 1.68
N ILE A 42 0.84 9.05 2.01
CA ILE A 42 1.38 7.74 1.63
C ILE A 42 0.53 6.63 2.27
N THR A 43 0.17 5.65 1.45
CA THR A 43 -0.50 4.42 1.88
C THR A 43 0.03 3.24 1.05
N PRO A 44 0.25 2.06 1.65
CA PRO A 44 0.66 0.89 0.88
C PRO A 44 -0.50 0.48 -0.03
N GLU A 45 -0.23 0.00 -1.26
CA GLU A 45 -1.30 -0.34 -2.20
C GLU A 45 -2.33 -1.30 -1.57
N LYS A 46 -1.82 -2.28 -0.84
CA LYS A 46 -2.56 -3.32 -0.12
C LYS A 46 -1.88 -3.58 1.23
N LYS A 47 -2.50 -4.40 2.08
CA LYS A 47 -1.92 -4.91 3.33
C LYS A 47 -1.58 -3.80 4.33
N TRP A 48 -0.52 -3.99 5.12
CA TRP A 48 -0.23 -3.21 6.32
C TRP A 48 1.09 -2.47 6.22
N MET A 49 1.11 -1.24 6.71
CA MET A 49 2.27 -0.34 6.78
C MET A 49 2.45 0.16 8.21
N ASN A 50 3.69 0.24 8.69
CA ASN A 50 4.05 0.88 9.95
C ASN A 50 5.04 2.05 9.69
N ASP A 51 6.14 2.07 10.44
CA ASP A 51 7.08 3.15 10.55
C ASP A 51 7.69 3.56 9.20
N PRO A 52 7.75 4.87 8.90
CA PRO A 52 8.61 5.39 7.85
C PRO A 52 10.08 5.35 8.31
N GLN A 53 10.97 5.07 7.36
CA GLN A 53 12.41 5.21 7.55
C GLN A 53 12.82 6.59 7.05
N ARG A 54 13.85 7.20 7.65
CA ARG A 54 14.25 8.59 7.32
C ARG A 54 14.45 8.77 5.80
N PRO A 55 13.71 9.65 5.12
CA PRO A 55 13.90 9.88 3.70
C PRO A 55 15.25 10.54 3.38
N PHE A 56 15.76 10.30 2.17
CA PHE A 56 16.99 10.91 1.66
C PHE A 56 16.85 11.22 0.17
N PHE A 57 17.69 12.13 -0.34
CA PHE A 57 17.68 12.53 -1.74
C PHE A 57 18.86 11.90 -2.49
N LEU A 58 18.60 11.27 -3.64
CA LEU A 58 19.60 10.65 -4.50
C LEU A 58 19.07 10.59 -5.95
N GLY A 59 19.91 10.92 -6.93
CA GLY A 59 19.54 10.79 -8.34
C GLY A 59 18.27 11.56 -8.73
N ASP A 60 18.13 12.79 -8.24
CA ASP A 60 16.99 13.69 -8.47
C ASP A 60 15.64 13.22 -7.89
N GLU A 61 15.65 12.18 -7.04
CA GLU A 61 14.47 11.69 -6.33
C GLU A 61 14.67 11.70 -4.81
N TRP A 62 13.59 11.94 -4.08
CA TRP A 62 13.42 11.57 -2.68
C TRP A 62 13.14 10.07 -2.60
N HIS A 63 13.91 9.37 -1.79
CA HIS A 63 13.71 7.97 -1.45
C HIS A 63 13.10 7.88 -0.06
N LEU A 64 11.99 7.16 0.08
CA LEU A 64 11.39 6.83 1.36
C LEU A 64 11.17 5.32 1.43
N TYR A 65 11.49 4.75 2.58
CA TYR A 65 11.15 3.37 2.90
C TYR A 65 10.10 3.37 4.01
N TYR A 66 9.25 2.35 4.05
CA TYR A 66 8.38 2.11 5.19
C TYR A 66 8.34 0.62 5.51
N LEU A 67 8.07 0.30 6.77
CA LEU A 67 7.80 -1.08 7.16
C LEU A 67 6.50 -1.55 6.54
N TYR A 68 6.57 -2.68 5.84
CA TYR A 68 5.47 -3.31 5.13
C TYR A 68 5.30 -4.74 5.63
N ASN A 69 4.06 -5.20 5.71
CA ASN A 69 3.78 -6.61 5.95
C ASN A 69 2.98 -7.16 4.77
N SER A 70 3.67 -7.74 3.79
CA SER A 70 3.05 -8.35 2.60
C SER A 70 2.11 -9.51 2.92
N ASN A 71 2.28 -10.16 4.07
CA ASN A 71 1.51 -11.33 4.51
C ASN A 71 0.37 -10.97 5.48
N TRP A 72 0.16 -9.68 5.76
CA TRP A 72 -0.84 -9.26 6.73
C TRP A 72 -2.23 -9.79 6.38
N ASP A 73 -2.94 -10.26 7.40
CA ASP A 73 -4.30 -10.76 7.35
C ASP A 73 -5.07 -10.24 8.57
N ALA A 74 -6.29 -9.76 8.34
CA ALA A 74 -7.15 -9.23 9.40
C ALA A 74 -7.52 -10.29 10.46
N SER A 75 -7.53 -11.58 10.09
CA SER A 75 -7.74 -12.69 11.02
C SER A 75 -6.54 -12.96 11.94
N ASN A 76 -5.35 -12.47 11.56
CA ASN A 76 -4.13 -12.60 12.35
C ASN A 76 -3.25 -11.35 12.24
N PRO A 77 -3.67 -10.22 12.85
CA PRO A 77 -3.07 -8.91 12.61
C PRO A 77 -1.63 -8.77 13.13
N GLY A 78 -1.18 -9.68 13.99
CA GLY A 78 0.19 -9.70 14.53
C GLY A 78 1.17 -10.60 13.76
N ALA A 79 0.71 -11.33 12.74
CA ALA A 79 1.55 -12.30 12.03
C ALA A 79 2.09 -11.76 10.70
N GLY A 80 3.11 -12.43 10.17
CA GLY A 80 3.67 -12.17 8.85
C GLY A 80 4.86 -11.21 8.84
N GLY A 81 5.19 -10.57 9.97
CA GLY A 81 6.40 -9.76 10.13
C GLY A 81 6.55 -8.55 9.19
N THR A 82 7.69 -7.86 9.31
CA THR A 82 7.97 -6.61 8.60
C THR A 82 9.12 -6.74 7.60
N GLU A 83 9.00 -6.01 6.49
CA GLU A 83 10.00 -5.85 5.42
C GLU A 83 10.06 -4.37 5.01
N TRP A 84 11.14 -3.91 4.36
CA TRP A 84 11.20 -2.51 3.91
C TRP A 84 10.69 -2.37 2.48
N TYR A 85 9.62 -1.61 2.30
CA TYR A 85 9.09 -1.25 0.98
C TYR A 85 9.58 0.14 0.57
N HIS A 86 10.01 0.27 -0.68
CA HIS A 86 10.62 1.47 -1.24
C HIS A 86 9.65 2.23 -2.15
N ILE A 87 9.58 3.54 -1.94
CA ILE A 87 8.92 4.49 -2.83
C ILE A 87 9.86 5.66 -3.13
N THR A 88 9.68 6.29 -4.30
CA THR A 88 10.41 7.50 -4.68
C THR A 88 9.47 8.62 -5.08
N SER A 89 9.93 9.86 -5.01
CA SER A 89 9.16 11.03 -5.43
C SER A 89 10.09 12.16 -5.82
N THR A 90 9.72 12.97 -6.81
CA THR A 90 10.45 14.19 -7.18
C THR A 90 9.99 15.43 -6.39
N ASP A 91 8.82 15.36 -5.74
CA ASP A 91 8.13 16.49 -5.10
C ASP A 91 7.69 16.24 -3.65
N MET A 92 7.95 15.03 -3.11
CA MET A 92 7.46 14.51 -1.83
C MET A 92 5.93 14.41 -1.70
N VAL A 93 5.20 14.55 -2.79
CA VAL A 93 3.72 14.51 -2.84
C VAL A 93 3.25 13.34 -3.71
N SER A 94 3.83 13.21 -4.89
CA SER A 94 3.54 12.19 -5.89
C SER A 94 4.56 11.06 -5.79
N TRP A 95 4.11 9.86 -5.41
CA TRP A 95 5.01 8.74 -5.09
C TRP A 95 4.94 7.60 -6.11
N THR A 96 6.11 7.20 -6.60
CA THR A 96 6.34 6.02 -7.43
C THR A 96 6.69 4.82 -6.55
N ARG A 97 6.03 3.68 -6.77
CA ARG A 97 6.31 2.44 -6.05
C ARG A 97 7.50 1.71 -6.67
N ARG A 98 8.48 1.33 -5.84
CA ARG A 98 9.67 0.60 -6.29
C ARG A 98 9.70 -0.86 -5.84
N GLY A 99 8.86 -1.24 -4.86
CA GLY A 99 8.73 -2.62 -4.39
C GLY A 99 9.42 -2.87 -3.06
N VAL A 100 9.47 -4.12 -2.63
CA VAL A 100 10.21 -4.53 -1.42
C VAL A 100 11.71 -4.44 -1.72
N ALA A 101 12.45 -3.70 -0.88
CA ALA A 101 13.89 -3.49 -1.01
C ALA A 101 14.70 -4.33 -0.03
N ILE A 102 14.18 -4.56 1.18
CA ILE A 102 14.80 -5.46 2.18
C ILE A 102 13.73 -6.46 2.59
N GLU A 103 13.87 -7.69 2.09
CA GLU A 103 12.94 -8.79 2.34
C GLU A 103 13.16 -9.43 3.72
N LYS A 104 12.06 -9.86 4.35
CA LYS A 104 12.07 -10.72 5.54
C LYS A 104 12.28 -12.19 5.17
N TYR A 105 12.73 -13.00 6.14
CA TYR A 105 12.91 -14.45 5.98
C TYR A 105 13.85 -14.85 4.83
N LYS A 106 14.79 -13.97 4.49
CA LYS A 106 15.86 -14.24 3.53
C LYS A 106 17.18 -14.53 4.23
N PRO A 107 18.05 -15.34 3.61
CA PRO A 107 19.41 -15.51 4.09
C PRO A 107 20.15 -14.18 4.13
N ASN A 108 20.88 -13.91 5.21
CA ASN A 108 21.82 -12.81 5.32
C ASN A 108 23.17 -13.22 4.72
N PRO A 109 23.55 -12.70 3.54
CA PRO A 109 24.91 -12.86 3.04
C PRO A 109 25.85 -12.01 3.92
N PRO A 110 27.01 -12.51 4.35
CA PRO A 110 27.68 -13.76 3.97
C PRO A 110 27.39 -14.96 4.90
N SER A 111 26.69 -14.75 6.02
CA SER A 111 26.50 -15.79 7.06
C SER A 111 25.57 -16.95 6.65
N GLY A 112 24.69 -16.76 5.68
CA GLY A 112 23.65 -17.70 5.31
C GLY A 112 22.51 -17.83 6.34
N LYS A 113 22.59 -17.15 7.48
CA LYS A 113 21.54 -17.15 8.51
C LYS A 113 20.26 -16.55 7.94
N ILE A 114 19.14 -17.25 8.05
CA ILE A 114 17.82 -16.68 7.73
C ILE A 114 17.51 -15.56 8.71
N LEU A 115 17.28 -14.35 8.21
CA LEU A 115 16.82 -13.21 8.99
C LEU A 115 15.34 -13.36 9.31
N GLY A 116 14.90 -12.86 10.47
CA GLY A 116 13.48 -12.77 10.78
C GLY A 116 12.86 -11.47 10.22
N ASP A 117 12.09 -10.80 11.06
CA ASP A 117 11.44 -9.53 10.70
C ASP A 117 12.47 -8.41 10.57
N ILE A 118 12.34 -7.61 9.51
CA ILE A 118 13.18 -6.44 9.28
C ILE A 118 12.50 -5.22 9.89
N GLU A 119 13.00 -4.80 11.04
CA GLU A 119 12.41 -3.74 11.83
C GLU A 119 12.88 -2.35 11.38
N THR A 120 12.40 -1.31 12.08
CA THR A 120 12.77 0.08 11.85
C THR A 120 14.27 0.31 11.94
N GLY A 121 14.73 1.30 11.20
CA GLY A 121 16.12 1.69 11.09
C GLY A 121 16.31 2.97 10.30
N SER A 122 17.44 3.07 9.61
CA SER A 122 17.76 4.22 8.76
C SER A 122 18.65 3.84 7.59
N ALA A 123 18.68 4.69 6.57
CA ALA A 123 19.61 4.59 5.46
C ALA A 123 20.36 5.91 5.25
N VAL A 124 21.57 5.78 4.71
CA VAL A 124 22.46 6.88 4.32
C VAL A 124 23.02 6.63 2.94
N VAL A 125 23.31 7.69 2.19
CA VAL A 125 24.12 7.61 0.98
C VAL A 125 25.59 7.71 1.41
N ASP A 126 26.36 6.65 1.22
CA ASP A 126 27.78 6.62 1.54
C ASP A 126 28.61 7.25 0.41
N THR A 127 28.66 8.58 0.40
CA THR A 127 29.30 9.37 -0.66
C THR A 127 30.81 9.20 -0.74
N GLU A 128 31.43 8.70 0.33
CA GLU A 128 32.89 8.54 0.46
C GLU A 128 33.34 7.07 0.47
N ASN A 129 32.39 6.12 0.30
CA ASN A 129 32.67 4.68 0.38
C ASN A 129 33.33 4.28 1.72
N THR A 130 32.92 4.92 2.82
CA THR A 130 33.43 4.64 4.17
C THR A 130 33.04 3.25 4.66
N ALA A 131 31.93 2.70 4.17
CA ALA A 131 31.47 1.35 4.48
C ALA A 131 32.09 0.26 3.58
N GLY A 132 32.74 0.64 2.46
CA GLY A 132 33.40 -0.28 1.54
C GLY A 132 32.48 -0.96 0.52
N PHE A 133 31.20 -0.57 0.42
CA PHE A 133 30.23 -1.14 -0.52
C PHE A 133 30.15 -0.42 -1.87
N GLY A 134 31.06 0.50 -2.15
CA GLY A 134 31.06 1.36 -3.33
C GLY A 134 30.65 2.80 -3.02
N LYS A 135 31.20 3.73 -3.80
CA LYS A 135 30.91 5.16 -3.67
C LYS A 135 29.46 5.43 -4.07
N ASN A 136 28.77 6.27 -3.28
CA ASN A 136 27.36 6.64 -3.47
C ASN A 136 26.37 5.48 -3.29
N THR A 137 26.80 4.38 -2.65
CA THR A 137 25.91 3.27 -2.30
C THR A 137 24.97 3.70 -1.17
N VAL A 138 23.69 3.30 -1.26
CA VAL A 138 22.76 3.44 -0.15
C VAL A 138 23.04 2.32 0.85
N VAL A 139 23.39 2.69 2.08
CA VAL A 139 23.67 1.77 3.18
C VAL A 139 22.54 1.87 4.20
N ALA A 140 21.85 0.75 4.42
CA ALA A 140 20.79 0.63 5.41
C ALA A 140 21.30 -0.07 6.68
N ARG A 141 20.83 0.41 7.83
CA ARG A 141 20.98 -0.25 9.13
C ARG A 141 19.60 -0.43 9.73
N ALA A 142 19.22 -1.68 9.95
CA ALA A 142 17.94 -2.08 10.54
C ALA A 142 18.18 -3.03 11.72
N ALA A 143 17.27 -3.02 12.68
CA ALA A 143 17.18 -4.11 13.64
C ALA A 143 16.53 -5.33 12.96
N VAL A 144 16.94 -6.52 13.36
CA VAL A 144 16.32 -7.77 12.90
C VAL A 144 15.84 -8.52 14.12
N ARG A 145 14.55 -8.86 14.16
CA ARG A 145 14.02 -9.74 15.20
C ARG A 145 14.32 -11.17 14.79
N SER A 146 15.10 -11.89 15.59
CA SER A 146 15.18 -13.35 15.48
C SER A 146 13.99 -13.95 16.23
N ASP A 147 13.19 -14.72 15.51
CA ASP A 147 12.19 -15.63 16.07
C ASP A 147 12.83 -16.84 16.77
#